data_AF-A0A1H3Q3H0-F1
#
_entry.id   AF-A0A1H3Q3H0-F1
#
_cell.length_a   1.000
_cell.length_b   1.000
_cell.length_c   1.000
_cell.angle_alpha   90.00
_cell.angle_beta   90.00
_cell.angle_gamma   90.00
#
_symmetry.space_group_name_H-M   'P 1'
#
loop_
_entity.id
_entity.type
_entity.pdbx_description
1 polymer ?
#
loop_
_entity_poly.entity_id
_entity_poly.type
_entity_poly.pdbx_seq_one_letter_code
_entity_poly.pdbx_strand_id
1 'polypeptide(L)'
;MNSGANDVDTVEDAPVAPEREVLGWLEFGDASRALARDIVESGFEPDFVIAIARGGLIPGGALAYALGVKSCGSLNVEFYSDIEETLPEPIILPPLLDNEPLIGKNVLLVDDVADSGRTLALVVELLEKVDITVKSATLFLKPRSVIAPDFHWKVTDRWIVFPWSAHPPVSDDLPTEA
;
A
#
# COMPACT_ATOMS: atom_id res chain seq x y z
N MET A 1 -7.46 -28.68 -63.09
CA MET A 1 -7.79 -29.01 -61.69
C MET A 1 -6.51 -28.94 -60.88
N ASN A 2 -6.31 -27.86 -60.13
CA ASN A 2 -5.71 -27.92 -58.79
C ASN A 2 -5.98 -26.57 -58.11
N SER A 3 -7.00 -26.53 -57.26
CA SER A 3 -7.34 -25.43 -56.37
C SER A 3 -6.72 -25.73 -55.00
N GLY A 4 -5.58 -25.12 -54.69
CA GLY A 4 -5.04 -25.07 -53.34
C GLY A 4 -5.46 -23.75 -52.70
N ALA A 5 -6.43 -23.80 -51.80
CA ALA A 5 -6.83 -22.66 -50.98
C ALA A 5 -5.69 -22.34 -50.01
N ASN A 6 -5.29 -21.07 -49.96
CA ASN A 6 -4.45 -20.56 -48.88
C ASN A 6 -5.33 -20.41 -47.64
N ASP A 7 -5.15 -21.28 -46.66
CA ASP A 7 -5.60 -21.03 -45.29
C ASP A 7 -4.79 -19.86 -44.74
N VAL A 8 -5.44 -18.70 -44.63
CA VAL A 8 -4.93 -17.57 -43.87
C VAL A 8 -5.24 -17.87 -42.42
N ASP A 9 -4.22 -18.37 -41.72
CA ASP A 9 -4.25 -18.63 -40.29
C ASP A 9 -4.56 -17.31 -39.56
N THR A 10 -5.78 -17.18 -39.05
CA THR A 10 -6.19 -16.05 -38.22
C THR A 10 -5.51 -16.20 -36.88
N VAL A 11 -4.44 -15.45 -36.68
CA VAL A 11 -3.82 -15.29 -35.36
C VAL A 11 -4.87 -14.68 -34.44
N GLU A 12 -5.41 -15.47 -33.52
CA GLU A 12 -6.27 -14.96 -32.45
C GLU A 12 -5.47 -13.94 -31.65
N ASP A 13 -5.94 -12.69 -31.64
CA ASP A 13 -5.39 -11.64 -30.77
C ASP A 13 -5.50 -12.12 -29.32
N ALA A 14 -4.35 -12.44 -28.72
CA ALA A 14 -4.28 -12.68 -27.29
C ALA A 14 -4.83 -11.44 -26.56
N PRO A 15 -5.65 -11.60 -25.51
CA PRO A 15 -6.24 -10.45 -24.83
C PRO A 15 -5.13 -9.53 -24.33
N VAL A 16 -5.14 -8.28 -24.80
CA VAL A 16 -4.25 -7.22 -24.32
C VAL A 16 -4.44 -7.14 -22.81
N ALA A 17 -3.39 -7.46 -22.05
CA ALA A 17 -3.45 -7.41 -20.60
C ALA A 17 -3.92 -6.00 -20.18
N PRO A 18 -4.82 -5.89 -19.17
CA PRO A 18 -5.34 -4.60 -18.76
C PRO A 18 -4.20 -3.65 -18.39
N GLU A 19 -4.32 -2.38 -18.80
CA GLU A 19 -3.32 -1.35 -18.59
C GLU A 19 -3.03 -1.21 -17.08
N ARG A 20 -1.79 -1.53 -16.68
CA ARG A 20 -1.34 -1.49 -15.28
C ARG A 20 -0.78 -0.11 -14.94
N GLU A 21 -0.95 0.31 -13.70
CA GLU A 21 -0.16 1.38 -13.12
C GLU A 21 1.18 0.79 -12.66
N VAL A 22 2.30 1.33 -13.10
CA VAL A 22 3.63 0.80 -12.72
C VAL A 22 4.39 1.92 -12.03
N LEU A 23 4.77 1.70 -10.77
CA LEU A 23 5.60 2.63 -10.02
C LEU A 23 7.06 2.14 -10.05
N GLY A 24 7.96 2.92 -10.64
CA GLY A 24 9.40 2.63 -10.63
C GLY A 24 10.11 3.11 -9.37
N TRP A 25 11.32 2.62 -9.09
CA TRP A 25 12.12 3.07 -7.93
C TRP A 25 12.45 4.57 -7.94
N LEU A 26 12.75 5.14 -9.11
CA LEU A 26 13.05 6.57 -9.23
C LEU A 26 11.80 7.42 -8.99
N GLU A 27 10.70 7.05 -9.63
CA GLU A 27 9.40 7.72 -9.47
C GLU A 27 8.88 7.58 -8.03
N PHE A 28 9.11 6.45 -7.36
CA PHE A 28 8.83 6.29 -5.94
C PHE A 28 9.58 7.32 -5.08
N GLY A 29 10.83 7.61 -5.41
CA GLY A 29 11.63 8.65 -4.74
C GLY A 29 10.99 10.03 -4.88
N ASP A 30 10.53 10.38 -6.08
CA ASP A 30 9.83 11.63 -6.35
C ASP A 30 8.46 11.70 -5.67
N ALA A 31 7.68 10.63 -5.73
CA ALA A 31 6.37 10.49 -5.09
C ALA A 31 6.48 10.66 -3.57
N SER A 32 7.45 10.01 -2.94
CA SER A 32 7.70 10.12 -1.50
C SER A 32 8.08 11.55 -1.10
N ARG A 33 8.88 12.24 -1.92
CA ARG A 33 9.25 13.64 -1.69
C ARG A 33 8.08 14.61 -1.90
N ALA A 34 7.21 14.35 -2.88
CA ALA A 34 6.00 15.13 -3.08
C ALA A 34 5.06 14.98 -1.89
N LEU A 35 4.77 13.74 -1.49
CA LEU A 35 3.88 13.45 -0.37
C LEU A 35 4.39 14.04 0.95
N ALA A 36 5.71 13.99 1.20
CA ALA A 36 6.31 14.64 2.36
C ALA A 36 6.14 16.18 2.33
N ARG A 37 6.18 16.82 1.16
CA ARG A 37 5.89 18.26 1.05
C ARG A 37 4.44 18.55 1.37
N ASP A 38 3.50 17.76 0.84
CA ASP A 38 2.07 17.95 1.11
C ASP A 38 1.76 17.87 2.62
N ILE A 39 2.43 16.93 3.32
CA ILE A 39 2.33 16.79 4.77
C ILE A 39 2.81 18.06 5.49
N VAL A 40 4.00 18.55 5.15
CA VAL A 40 4.58 19.76 5.75
C VAL A 40 3.72 21.00 5.45
N GLU A 41 3.25 21.15 4.22
CA GLU A 41 2.40 22.27 3.80
C GLU A 41 1.04 22.28 4.48
N SER A 42 0.53 21.11 4.91
CA SER A 42 -0.69 21.03 5.71
C SER A 42 -0.54 21.52 7.16
N GLY A 43 0.69 21.77 7.62
CA GLY A 43 1.00 22.11 9.00
C GLY A 43 0.94 20.93 9.97
N PHE A 44 0.86 19.69 9.46
CA PHE A 44 0.92 18.49 10.29
C PHE A 44 2.37 18.10 10.57
N GLU A 45 2.73 18.05 11.85
CA GLU A 45 4.06 17.68 12.33
C GLU A 45 4.00 16.33 13.05
N PRO A 46 4.32 15.20 12.39
CA PRO A 46 4.27 13.89 13.01
C PRO A 46 5.41 13.68 14.01
N ASP A 47 5.05 13.23 15.21
CA ASP A 47 5.99 12.74 16.23
C ASP A 47 6.47 11.31 15.89
N PHE A 48 5.59 10.51 15.28
CA PHE A 48 5.82 9.10 14.93
C PHE A 48 5.36 8.78 13.51
N VAL A 49 6.10 7.91 12.83
CA VAL A 49 5.65 7.27 11.58
C VAL A 49 5.39 5.79 11.81
N ILE A 50 4.18 5.32 11.53
CA ILE A 50 3.81 3.92 11.68
C ILE A 50 3.45 3.36 10.30
N ALA A 51 4.20 2.35 9.86
CA ALA A 51 3.93 1.64 8.61
C ALA A 51 2.91 0.51 8.82
N ILE A 52 1.90 0.42 7.97
CA ILE A 52 1.05 -0.78 7.86
C ILE A 52 1.83 -1.84 7.09
N ALA A 53 2.26 -2.90 7.77
CA ALA A 53 3.03 -3.95 7.15
C ALA A 53 2.15 -4.86 6.27
N ARG A 54 2.65 -5.36 5.14
CA ARG A 54 4.01 -5.17 4.60
C ARG A 54 4.14 -4.00 3.61
N GLY A 55 3.04 -3.62 2.94
CA GLY A 55 3.05 -2.62 1.86
C GLY A 55 3.61 -1.27 2.29
N GLY A 56 3.22 -0.81 3.48
CA GLY A 56 3.64 0.44 4.08
C GLY A 56 5.11 0.51 4.54
N LEU A 57 5.85 -0.60 4.61
CA LEU A 57 7.20 -0.61 5.20
C LEU A 57 8.18 0.31 4.44
N ILE A 58 8.14 0.24 3.12
CA ILE A 58 9.02 1.01 2.24
C ILE A 58 8.61 2.49 2.18
N PRO A 59 7.34 2.86 1.88
CA PRO A 59 6.92 4.25 1.93
C PRO A 59 7.02 4.85 3.34
N GLY A 60 6.75 4.08 4.40
CA GLY A 60 6.88 4.54 5.78
C GLY A 60 8.31 4.95 6.13
N GLY A 61 9.30 4.11 5.79
CA GLY A 61 10.71 4.45 5.94
C GLY A 61 11.12 5.67 5.11
N ALA A 62 10.66 5.77 3.86
CA ALA A 62 10.95 6.91 2.98
C ALA A 62 10.40 8.23 3.53
N LEU A 63 9.15 8.23 4.01
CA LEU A 63 8.52 9.40 4.62
C LEU A 63 9.17 9.78 5.95
N ALA A 64 9.52 8.81 6.81
CA ALA A 64 10.23 9.08 8.04
C ALA A 64 11.56 9.82 7.79
N TYR A 65 12.35 9.37 6.81
CA TYR A 65 13.57 10.08 6.39
C TYR A 65 13.28 11.44 5.76
N ALA A 66 12.27 11.54 4.90
CA ALA A 66 11.95 12.80 4.22
C ALA A 66 11.46 13.89 5.19
N LEU A 67 10.75 13.50 6.25
CA LEU A 67 10.21 14.36 7.29
C LEU A 67 11.17 14.56 8.48
N GLY A 68 12.24 13.76 8.57
CA GLY A 68 13.19 13.81 9.68
C GLY A 68 12.67 13.20 10.99
N VAL A 69 11.61 12.38 10.93
CA VAL A 69 11.03 11.70 12.09
C VAL A 69 11.86 10.47 12.43
N LYS A 70 12.48 10.47 13.62
CA LYS A 70 13.31 9.34 14.09
C LYS A 70 12.51 8.20 14.71
N SER A 71 11.37 8.54 15.29
CA SER A 71 10.48 7.57 15.94
C SER A 71 9.61 6.92 14.87
N CYS A 72 9.92 5.68 14.51
CA CYS A 72 9.14 4.95 13.53
C CYS A 72 8.94 3.48 13.93
N GLY A 73 7.85 2.88 13.49
CA GLY A 73 7.51 1.49 13.75
C GLY A 73 6.60 0.91 12.66
N SER A 74 6.12 -0.31 12.88
CA SER A 74 5.18 -0.97 11.97
C SER A 74 4.09 -1.72 12.73
N LEU A 75 2.90 -1.78 12.15
CA LEU A 75 1.78 -2.59 12.62
C LEU A 75 1.47 -3.69 11.60
N ASN A 76 1.26 -4.90 12.07
CA ASN A 76 0.78 -6.00 11.24
C ASN A 76 -0.74 -6.07 11.40
N VAL A 77 -1.48 -5.97 10.29
CA VAL A 77 -2.94 -6.08 10.29
C VAL A 77 -3.33 -7.24 9.39
N GLU A 78 -4.09 -8.18 9.93
CA GLU A 78 -4.63 -9.31 9.17
C GLU A 78 -6.15 -9.27 9.14
N PHE A 79 -6.70 -9.54 7.96
CA PHE A 79 -8.12 -9.80 7.78
C PHE A 79 -8.30 -11.31 7.82
N TYR A 80 -8.73 -11.85 8.95
CA TYR A 80 -9.10 -13.25 9.02
C TYR A 80 -10.46 -13.45 8.36
N SER A 81 -10.47 -14.23 7.28
CA SER A 81 -11.69 -14.88 6.79
C SER A 81 -11.59 -16.36 7.13
N ASP A 82 -12.05 -16.76 8.32
CA ASP A 82 -12.22 -18.18 8.60
C ASP A 82 -13.25 -18.75 7.62
N ILE A 83 -12.92 -19.90 7.05
CA ILE A 83 -13.59 -20.52 5.89
C ILE A 83 -15.03 -20.99 6.18
N GLU A 84 -15.55 -20.83 7.40
CA GLU A 84 -16.96 -21.14 7.72
C GLU A 84 -17.73 -19.98 8.39
N GLU A 85 -17.05 -18.94 8.90
CA GLU A 85 -17.67 -17.72 9.39
C GLU A 85 -16.76 -16.53 9.07
N THR A 86 -17.15 -15.72 8.09
CA THR A 86 -16.53 -14.41 7.86
C THR A 86 -16.64 -13.56 9.12
N LEU A 87 -15.53 -13.34 9.83
CA LEU A 87 -15.43 -12.20 10.72
C LEU A 87 -15.33 -10.94 9.85
N PRO A 88 -16.23 -9.96 10.02
CA PRO A 88 -16.21 -8.74 9.22
C PRO A 88 -15.12 -7.75 9.66
N GLU A 89 -14.39 -8.02 10.75
CA GLU A 89 -13.49 -7.05 11.39
C GLU A 89 -12.01 -7.48 11.31
N PRO A 90 -11.10 -6.56 10.91
CA PRO A 90 -9.67 -6.83 10.89
C PRO A 90 -9.09 -6.96 12.31
N ILE A 91 -8.02 -7.73 12.46
CA ILE A 91 -7.33 -7.95 13.74
C ILE A 91 -5.91 -7.38 13.64
N ILE A 92 -5.51 -6.58 14.64
CA ILE A 92 -4.10 -6.17 14.78
C ILE A 92 -3.33 -7.34 15.39
N LEU A 93 -2.30 -7.81 14.69
CA LEU A 93 -1.45 -8.88 15.17
C LEU A 93 -0.37 -8.38 16.15
N PRO A 94 -0.02 -9.18 17.16
CA PRO A 94 1.16 -8.94 17.98
C PRO A 94 2.48 -8.95 17.19
N PRO A 95 3.52 -8.22 17.65
CA PRO A 95 3.51 -7.34 18.81
C PRO A 95 2.72 -6.06 18.50
N LEU A 96 1.77 -5.75 19.38
CA LEU A 96 1.12 -4.44 19.37
C LEU A 96 2.23 -3.41 19.62
N LEU A 97 2.22 -2.29 18.91
CA LEU A 97 2.97 -1.14 19.41
C LEU A 97 2.49 -0.92 20.84
N ASP A 98 3.43 -0.79 21.78
CA ASP A 98 3.05 -0.26 23.08
C ASP A 98 2.46 1.12 22.81
N ASN A 99 1.19 1.31 23.17
CA ASN A 99 0.47 2.54 22.85
C ASN A 99 0.84 3.66 23.83
N GLU A 100 1.34 3.33 25.02
CA GLU A 100 1.64 4.31 26.06
C GLU A 100 2.62 5.42 25.61
N PRO A 101 3.68 5.13 24.84
CA PRO A 101 4.55 6.16 24.23
C PRO A 101 3.88 7.04 23.18
N LEU A 102 2.74 6.63 22.61
CA LEU A 102 2.05 7.33 21.53
C LEU A 102 0.93 8.25 22.02
N ILE A 103 0.43 8.07 23.25
CA ILE A 103 -0.70 8.85 23.78
C ILE A 103 -0.37 10.36 23.73
N GLY A 104 -1.29 11.16 23.17
CA GLY A 104 -1.11 12.59 22.98
C GLY A 104 -0.09 12.99 21.90
N LYS A 105 0.32 12.05 21.03
CA LYS A 105 1.24 12.29 19.91
C LYS A 105 0.54 12.34 18.56
N ASN A 106 1.19 13.01 17.62
CA ASN A 106 0.82 13.00 16.21
C ASN A 106 1.46 11.79 15.52
N VAL A 107 0.63 10.89 15.00
CA VAL A 107 1.06 9.71 14.25
C VAL A 107 0.75 9.89 12.78
N LEU A 108 1.76 9.69 11.93
CA LEU A 108 1.57 9.48 10.50
C LEU A 108 1.49 7.97 10.23
N LEU A 109 0.30 7.49 9.89
CA LEU A 109 0.06 6.11 9.47
C LEU A 109 0.30 5.98 7.96
N VAL A 110 1.14 5.04 7.54
CA VAL A 110 1.59 4.93 6.15
C VAL A 110 1.31 3.56 5.56
N ASP A 111 0.73 3.52 4.36
CA ASP A 111 0.57 2.31 3.55
C ASP A 111 0.96 2.58 2.09
N ASP A 112 1.10 1.55 1.25
CA ASP A 112 1.38 1.76 -0.18
C ASP A 112 0.12 2.13 -0.97
N VAL A 113 -1.03 1.52 -0.68
CA VAL A 113 -2.32 1.82 -1.33
C VAL A 113 -3.52 1.72 -0.39
N ALA A 114 -4.39 2.73 -0.42
CA ALA A 114 -5.73 2.63 0.13
C ALA A 114 -6.66 1.95 -0.90
N ASP A 115 -6.78 0.62 -0.81
CA ASP A 115 -7.48 -0.20 -1.80
C ASP A 115 -8.99 -0.32 -1.54
N SER A 116 -9.39 -1.14 -0.55
CA SER A 116 -10.73 -1.07 0.03
C SER A 116 -10.83 0.01 1.11
N GLY A 117 -9.69 0.46 1.65
CA GLY A 117 -9.61 1.41 2.75
C GLY A 117 -9.92 0.84 4.14
N ARG A 118 -10.39 -0.40 4.23
CA ARG A 118 -10.86 -0.98 5.52
C ARG A 118 -9.74 -1.10 6.55
N THR A 119 -8.53 -1.44 6.13
CA THR A 119 -7.36 -1.56 7.01
C THR A 119 -7.04 -0.22 7.66
N LEU A 120 -6.94 0.80 6.80
CA LEU A 120 -6.59 2.14 7.20
C LEU A 120 -7.66 2.72 8.14
N ALA A 121 -8.94 2.55 7.81
CA ALA A 121 -10.06 2.99 8.63
C ALA A 121 -10.05 2.37 10.03
N LEU A 122 -9.85 1.04 10.13
CA LEU A 122 -9.78 0.38 11.43
C LEU A 122 -8.61 0.92 12.27
N VAL A 123 -7.41 1.00 11.69
CA VAL A 123 -6.23 1.39 12.47
C VAL A 123 -6.33 2.84 12.94
N VAL A 124 -6.85 3.74 12.11
CA VAL A 124 -7.17 5.12 12.51
C VAL A 124 -8.15 5.11 13.69
N GLU A 125 -9.27 4.40 13.58
CA GLU A 125 -10.28 4.31 14.64
C GLU A 125 -9.69 3.77 15.96
N LEU A 126 -8.86 2.72 15.90
CA LEU A 126 -8.26 2.11 17.09
C LEU A 126 -7.27 3.03 17.80
N LEU A 127 -6.47 3.79 17.05
CA LEU A 127 -5.50 4.73 17.61
C LEU A 127 -6.19 5.98 18.16
N GLU A 128 -7.20 6.52 17.47
CA GLU A 128 -7.95 7.69 17.94
C GLU A 128 -8.72 7.39 19.23
N LYS A 129 -9.22 6.16 19.41
CA LYS A 129 -9.88 5.70 20.67
C LYS A 129 -8.99 5.80 21.91
N VAL A 130 -7.68 5.86 21.75
CA VAL A 130 -6.70 5.97 22.85
C VAL A 130 -5.98 7.32 22.85
N ASP A 131 -6.63 8.38 22.36
CA ASP A 131 -6.16 9.77 22.38
C ASP A 131 -4.84 9.99 21.60
N ILE A 132 -4.73 9.32 20.45
CA ILE A 132 -3.64 9.53 19.49
C ILE A 132 -4.20 10.30 18.30
N THR A 133 -3.55 11.40 17.91
CA THR A 133 -3.94 12.14 16.70
C THR A 133 -3.33 11.45 15.49
N VAL A 134 -4.15 10.94 14.59
CA VAL A 134 -3.68 10.19 13.42
C VAL A 134 -3.96 10.97 12.15
N LYS A 135 -2.96 11.05 11.28
CA LYS A 135 -3.17 11.29 9.85
C LYS A 135 -2.59 10.14 9.05
N SER A 136 -3.12 9.92 7.87
CA SER A 136 -2.78 8.80 7.01
C SER A 136 -2.20 9.25 5.67
N ALA A 137 -1.21 8.50 5.17
CA ALA A 137 -0.56 8.76 3.90
C ALA A 137 -0.41 7.48 3.08
N THR A 138 -0.78 7.53 1.79
CA THR A 138 -0.53 6.42 0.85
C THR A 138 0.08 6.90 -0.46
N LEU A 139 0.76 6.02 -1.20
CA LEU A 139 1.20 6.38 -2.55
C LEU A 139 0.00 6.44 -3.49
N PHE A 140 -0.90 5.46 -3.37
CA PHE A 140 -2.08 5.38 -4.22
C PHE A 140 -3.39 5.34 -3.42
N LEU A 141 -4.43 5.91 -4.00
CA LEU A 141 -5.81 5.79 -3.55
C LEU A 141 -6.66 5.17 -4.65
N LYS A 142 -7.48 4.19 -4.31
CA LYS A 142 -8.52 3.68 -5.21
C LYS A 142 -9.82 4.45 -5.03
N PRO A 143 -10.57 4.73 -6.12
CA PRO A 143 -11.90 5.34 -6.03
C PRO A 143 -12.89 4.57 -5.16
N ARG A 144 -12.71 3.25 -5.03
CA ARG A 144 -13.57 2.35 -4.23
C ARG A 144 -13.21 2.29 -2.74
N SER A 145 -12.18 3.01 -2.30
CA SER A 145 -11.79 3.02 -0.89
C SER A 145 -12.89 3.62 -0.02
N VAL A 146 -13.20 3.00 1.12
CA VAL A 146 -14.22 3.51 2.07
C VAL A 146 -13.74 4.72 2.86
N ILE A 147 -12.42 4.94 2.88
CA ILE A 147 -11.76 6.08 3.51
C ILE A 147 -10.75 6.68 2.53
N ALA A 148 -10.70 8.00 2.43
CA ALA A 148 -9.61 8.69 1.75
C ALA A 148 -8.51 8.98 2.77
N PRO A 149 -7.24 8.61 2.51
CA PRO A 149 -6.15 9.03 3.36
C PRO A 149 -6.01 10.55 3.33
N ASP A 150 -5.53 11.14 4.43
CA ASP A 150 -5.28 12.59 4.52
C ASP A 150 -4.33 13.08 3.43
N PHE A 151 -3.37 12.21 3.06
CA PHE A 151 -2.41 12.46 2.01
C PHE A 151 -2.34 11.27 1.05
N HIS A 152 -2.37 11.54 -0.26
CA HIS A 152 -2.06 10.53 -1.27
C HIS A 152 -1.37 11.15 -2.47
N TRP A 153 -0.47 10.40 -3.11
CA TRP A 153 0.24 10.91 -4.27
C TRP A 153 -0.57 10.82 -5.57
N LYS A 154 -1.28 9.69 -5.80
CA LYS A 154 -2.05 9.50 -7.03
C LYS A 154 -3.34 8.70 -6.82
N VAL A 155 -4.39 9.04 -7.56
CA VAL A 155 -5.62 8.24 -7.64
C VAL A 155 -5.60 7.40 -8.90
N THR A 156 -5.90 6.10 -8.81
CA THR A 156 -5.95 5.20 -9.97
C THR A 156 -6.83 3.99 -9.67
N ASP A 157 -7.66 3.55 -10.63
CA ASP A 157 -8.42 2.30 -10.49
C ASP A 157 -7.68 1.09 -11.09
N ARG A 158 -6.55 1.32 -11.77
CA ARG A 158 -5.74 0.27 -12.41
C ARG A 158 -5.03 -0.60 -11.39
N TRP A 159 -4.72 -1.85 -11.72
CA TRP A 159 -3.83 -2.66 -10.89
C TRP A 159 -2.45 -1.99 -10.78
N ILE A 160 -1.91 -1.86 -9.56
CA ILE A 160 -0.62 -1.21 -9.31
C ILE A 160 0.46 -2.27 -9.19
N VAL A 161 1.58 -2.07 -9.90
CA VAL A 161 2.80 -2.84 -9.75
C VAL A 161 3.81 -1.98 -9.02
N PHE A 162 4.09 -2.33 -7.77
CA PHE A 162 5.12 -1.69 -6.97
C PHE A 162 6.49 -2.34 -7.21
N PRO A 163 7.59 -1.59 -7.09
CA PRO A 163 8.91 -2.12 -7.44
C PRO A 163 9.42 -3.16 -6.44
N TRP A 164 8.85 -3.23 -5.23
CA TRP A 164 9.15 -4.23 -4.19
C TRP A 164 8.27 -5.49 -4.26
N SER A 165 7.21 -5.50 -5.05
CA SER A 165 6.29 -6.64 -5.19
C SER A 165 6.04 -7.03 -6.65
N ALA A 166 6.86 -6.54 -7.58
CA ALA A 166 6.77 -6.83 -9.01
C ALA A 166 7.11 -8.28 -9.37
N HIS A 167 7.85 -8.98 -8.50
CA HIS A 167 8.27 -10.37 -8.68
C HIS A 167 7.66 -11.26 -7.59
N PRO A 168 7.44 -12.55 -7.86
CA PRO A 168 7.00 -13.50 -6.84
C PRO A 168 8.03 -13.61 -5.70
N PRO A 169 7.62 -14.05 -4.51
CA PRO A 169 8.57 -14.42 -3.45
C PRO A 169 9.59 -15.42 -3.98
N VAL A 170 10.83 -15.28 -3.55
CA VAL A 170 11.90 -16.24 -3.90
C VAL A 170 11.59 -17.57 -3.20
N SER A 171 11.49 -18.64 -3.99
CA SER A 171 11.32 -20.03 -3.52
C SER A 171 12.41 -20.94 -4.11
N ASP A 172 12.58 -22.12 -3.52
CA ASP A 172 13.57 -23.12 -3.96
C ASP A 172 13.17 -23.82 -5.28
N ASP A 173 11.96 -23.58 -5.79
CA ASP A 173 11.48 -24.09 -7.08
C ASP A 173 12.02 -23.25 -8.25
N LEU A 174 13.33 -23.30 -8.46
CA LEU A 174 13.94 -22.75 -9.67
C LEU A 174 13.77 -23.76 -10.81
N PRO A 175 13.19 -23.38 -11.97
CA PRO A 175 13.31 -24.21 -13.16
C PRO A 175 14.80 -24.35 -13.47
N THR A 176 15.29 -25.59 -13.53
CA THR A 176 16.62 -25.90 -14.04
C THR A 176 16.71 -25.31 -15.44
N GLU A 177 17.64 -24.40 -15.68
CA GLU A 177 17.91 -23.94 -17.05
C GLU A 177 18.22 -25.17 -17.93
N ALA A 178 17.51 -25.29 -19.04
CA ALA A 178 17.70 -26.30 -20.07
C ALA A 178 18.64 -25.80 -21.16
#